data_AF-D7B9E1-F1
#
_entry.id   AF-D7B9E1-F1
#
_cell.length_a   1.000
_cell.length_b   1.000
_cell.length_c   1.000
_cell.angle_alpha   90.00
_cell.angle_beta   90.00
_cell.angle_gamma   90.00
#
_symmetry.space_group_name_H-M   'P 1'
#
loop_
_entity.id
_entity.type
_entity.pdbx_description
1 polymer ?
#
loop_
_entity_poly.entity_id
_entity_poly.type
_entity_poly.pdbx_seq_one_letter_code
_entity_poly.pdbx_strand_id
1 'polypeptide(L)'
;MPLHEGRASAVLAVFLTTSLTLSACSTPEPDTAEEPAGDHVSFFWVEREARVHTLNRMLAEGDPDEVVEDIGDKRSRLFETGILRETENGYAVELDRDEWRTQEVHNSGQIDGALADAMYFNEVTWCGEPVGGEEFVDAYMDEHWETLDTPEEYAASVADYVDCGDGTP
;
A
#
# COMPACT_ATOMS: atom_id res chain seq x y z
N MET A 1 -34.36 23.39 -57.84
CA MET A 1 -35.82 23.14 -57.81
C MET A 1 -36.16 21.99 -58.73
N PRO A 2 -36.51 20.83 -58.18
CA PRO A 2 -37.38 19.85 -58.85
C PRO A 2 -38.61 19.49 -58.01
N LEU A 3 -39.70 19.19 -58.73
CA LEU A 3 -40.90 18.49 -58.27
C LEU A 3 -40.59 17.02 -57.94
N HIS A 4 -41.24 16.44 -56.92
CA HIS A 4 -42.06 15.24 -57.12
C HIS A 4 -42.91 14.87 -55.89
N GLU A 5 -44.21 14.68 -56.13
CA GLU A 5 -45.14 13.89 -55.33
C GLU A 5 -44.69 12.44 -55.16
N GLY A 6 -45.09 11.80 -54.07
CA GLY A 6 -44.89 10.36 -53.88
C GLY A 6 -45.57 9.82 -52.63
N ARG A 7 -46.89 9.61 -52.72
CA ARG A 7 -47.69 8.83 -51.77
C ARG A 7 -47.19 7.37 -51.70
N ALA A 8 -47.46 6.79 -50.54
CA ALA A 8 -47.27 5.40 -50.15
C ALA A 8 -47.60 4.35 -51.23
N SER A 9 -46.84 3.26 -51.24
CA SER A 9 -47.45 1.92 -51.33
C SER A 9 -46.49 0.86 -50.82
N ALA A 10 -47.02 0.05 -49.90
CA ALA A 10 -46.40 -1.16 -49.39
C ALA A 10 -46.31 -2.21 -50.50
N VAL A 11 -45.16 -2.87 -50.64
CA VAL A 11 -45.07 -4.19 -51.27
C VAL A 11 -44.16 -5.05 -50.43
N LEU A 12 -44.79 -5.98 -49.73
CA LEU A 12 -44.20 -7.18 -49.15
C LEU A 12 -43.53 -7.98 -50.27
N ALA A 13 -42.23 -8.21 -50.17
CA ALA A 13 -41.54 -9.24 -50.92
C ALA A 13 -40.65 -10.04 -49.96
N VAL A 14 -41.17 -11.20 -49.58
CA VAL A 14 -40.44 -12.25 -48.86
C VAL A 14 -39.46 -12.86 -49.85
N PHE A 15 -38.16 -12.66 -49.61
CA PHE A 15 -37.11 -13.49 -50.21
C PHE A 15 -36.22 -14.04 -49.09
N LEU A 16 -36.40 -15.34 -48.85
CA LEU A 16 -35.50 -16.18 -48.07
C LEU A 16 -34.24 -16.40 -48.90
N THR A 17 -33.14 -15.78 -48.49
CA THR A 17 -31.83 -15.99 -49.09
C THR A 17 -30.86 -16.39 -47.97
N THR A 18 -30.56 -17.69 -47.90
CA THR A 18 -29.52 -18.25 -47.04
C THR A 18 -28.16 -17.95 -47.66
N SER A 19 -27.43 -17.01 -47.05
CA SER A 19 -26.03 -16.72 -47.38
C SER A 19 -25.17 -16.96 -46.13
N LEU A 20 -24.36 -18.02 -46.17
CA LEU A 20 -23.27 -18.25 -45.24
C LEU A 20 -22.05 -17.43 -45.70
N THR A 21 -21.62 -16.41 -44.92
CA THR A 21 -20.21 -16.00 -44.73
C THR A 21 -20.07 -14.86 -43.69
N LEU A 22 -19.33 -15.16 -42.61
CA LEU A 22 -18.52 -14.32 -41.70
C LEU A 22 -18.76 -12.79 -41.61
N SER A 23 -19.16 -12.29 -40.42
CA SER A 23 -18.42 -11.27 -39.63
C SER A 23 -19.27 -10.68 -38.50
N ALA A 24 -18.59 -10.42 -37.38
CA ALA A 24 -19.03 -9.66 -36.21
C ALA A 24 -20.25 -10.23 -35.47
N CYS A 25 -19.99 -11.23 -34.62
CA CYS A 25 -20.81 -11.45 -33.45
C CYS A 25 -20.84 -10.14 -32.67
N SER A 26 -22.00 -9.50 -32.62
CA SER A 26 -22.33 -8.51 -31.60
C SER A 26 -22.42 -9.28 -30.29
N THR A 27 -21.27 -9.61 -29.71
CA THR A 27 -21.17 -9.82 -28.28
C THR A 27 -21.71 -8.52 -27.68
N PRO A 28 -22.75 -8.54 -26.83
CA PRO A 28 -23.01 -7.37 -26.00
C PRO A 28 -21.66 -7.07 -25.35
N GLU A 29 -21.17 -5.84 -25.51
CA GLU A 29 -19.99 -5.41 -24.76
C GLU A 29 -20.16 -5.99 -23.36
N PRO A 30 -19.20 -6.79 -22.85
CA PRO A 30 -19.29 -7.12 -21.44
C PRO A 30 -19.47 -5.75 -20.79
N ASP A 31 -20.57 -5.57 -20.06
CA ASP A 31 -20.64 -4.53 -19.06
C ASP A 31 -19.26 -4.61 -18.44
N THR A 32 -18.45 -3.57 -18.65
CA THR A 32 -17.23 -3.40 -17.89
C THR A 32 -17.81 -3.41 -16.49
N ALA A 33 -17.76 -4.58 -15.85
CA ALA A 33 -17.79 -4.67 -14.43
C ALA A 33 -16.66 -3.72 -14.11
N GLU A 34 -17.03 -2.49 -13.72
CA GLU A 34 -16.23 -1.75 -12.77
C GLU A 34 -16.00 -2.81 -11.71
N GLU A 35 -14.84 -3.46 -11.78
CA GLU A 35 -14.29 -4.09 -10.59
C GLU A 35 -14.51 -3.03 -9.53
N PRO A 36 -15.22 -3.37 -8.43
CA PRO A 36 -15.41 -2.38 -7.39
C PRO A 36 -14.03 -1.82 -7.14
N ALA A 37 -13.87 -0.50 -7.28
CA ALA A 37 -12.61 0.15 -7.01
C ALA A 37 -12.26 -0.28 -5.60
N GLY A 38 -11.43 -1.31 -5.48
CA GLY A 38 -10.97 -1.80 -4.20
C GLY A 38 -10.30 -0.59 -3.59
N ASP A 39 -10.45 -0.42 -2.29
CA ASP A 39 -9.62 0.52 -1.55
C ASP A 39 -8.18 0.02 -1.68
N HIS A 40 -7.53 0.38 -2.80
CA HIS A 40 -6.21 -0.12 -3.14
C HIS A 40 -5.24 0.42 -2.08
N VAL A 41 -4.68 -0.49 -1.29
CA VAL A 41 -3.68 -0.15 -0.29
C VAL A 41 -2.42 0.32 -1.02
N SER A 42 -1.91 1.48 -0.62
CA SER A 42 -0.71 2.03 -1.24
C SER A 42 0.54 1.26 -0.82
N PHE A 43 1.45 0.96 -1.76
CA PHE A 43 2.78 0.40 -1.46
C PHE A 43 3.49 1.17 -0.33
N PHE A 44 3.56 2.49 -0.46
CA PHE A 44 4.16 3.37 0.55
C PHE A 44 3.39 3.41 1.87
N TRP A 45 2.13 2.98 1.89
CA TRP A 45 1.39 2.82 3.13
C TRP A 45 1.87 1.55 3.85
N VAL A 46 1.94 0.42 3.14
CA VAL A 46 2.36 -0.88 3.71
C VAL A 46 3.81 -0.83 4.17
N GLU A 47 4.71 -0.32 3.33
CA GLU A 47 6.13 -0.19 3.66
C GLU A 47 6.32 0.68 4.93
N ARG A 48 5.53 1.75 5.06
CA ARG A 48 5.58 2.61 6.24
C ARG A 48 5.12 1.88 7.50
N GLU A 49 4.04 1.08 7.43
CA GLU A 49 3.61 0.24 8.56
C GLU A 49 4.74 -0.68 8.99
N ALA A 50 5.33 -1.42 8.05
CA ALA A 50 6.43 -2.34 8.33
C ALA A 50 7.60 -1.65 9.03
N ARG A 51 8.04 -0.48 8.53
CA ARG A 51 9.14 0.29 9.13
C ARG A 51 8.79 0.82 10.53
N VAL A 52 7.58 1.33 10.75
CA VAL A 52 7.18 1.89 12.05
C VAL A 52 7.08 0.79 13.10
N HIS A 53 6.47 -0.34 12.77
CA HIS A 53 6.38 -1.48 13.68
C HIS A 53 7.77 -2.07 13.98
N THR A 54 8.63 -2.17 12.96
CA THR A 54 10.01 -2.62 13.16
C THR A 54 10.78 -1.67 14.06
N LEU A 55 10.69 -0.35 13.86
CA LEU A 55 11.31 0.65 14.74
C LEU A 55 10.79 0.54 16.19
N ASN A 56 9.48 0.37 16.36
CA ASN A 56 8.89 0.17 17.68
C ASN A 56 9.52 -1.04 18.39
N ARG A 57 9.74 -2.15 17.66
CA ARG A 57 10.37 -3.34 18.21
C ARG A 57 11.87 -3.16 18.46
N MET A 58 12.59 -2.44 17.59
CA MET A 58 14.00 -2.08 17.82
C MET A 58 14.19 -1.34 19.14
N LEU A 59 13.31 -0.37 19.44
CA LEU A 59 13.37 0.34 20.72
C LEU A 59 13.04 -0.57 21.92
N ALA A 60 12.22 -1.60 21.74
CA ALA A 60 11.85 -2.51 22.82
C ALA A 60 12.94 -3.56 23.12
N GLU A 61 13.66 -4.02 22.10
CA GLU A 61 14.65 -5.09 22.20
C GLU A 61 16.10 -4.58 22.34
N GLY A 62 16.42 -3.45 21.71
CA GLY A 62 17.74 -2.83 21.71
C GLY A 62 17.95 -1.80 22.83
N ASP A 63 19.02 -1.03 22.72
CA ASP A 63 19.21 0.19 23.51
C ASP A 63 18.46 1.35 22.81
N PRO A 64 17.39 1.90 23.43
CA PRO A 64 16.60 2.95 22.79
C PRO A 64 17.40 4.21 22.46
N ASP A 65 18.43 4.55 23.26
CA ASP A 65 19.25 5.74 23.02
C ASP A 65 20.13 5.55 21.79
N GLU A 66 20.76 4.37 21.64
CA GLU A 66 21.58 4.01 20.49
C GLU A 66 20.72 3.97 19.22
N VAL A 67 19.58 3.29 19.25
CA VAL A 67 18.67 3.17 18.10
C VAL A 67 18.25 4.54 17.58
N VAL A 68 17.89 5.47 18.48
CA VAL A 68 17.48 6.83 18.11
C VAL A 68 18.67 7.71 17.69
N GLU A 69 19.87 7.49 18.23
CA GLU A 69 21.08 8.16 17.78
C GLU A 69 21.45 7.76 16.34
N ASP A 70 21.34 6.47 16.02
CA ASP A 70 21.73 5.91 14.73
C ASP A 70 20.85 6.35 13.55
N ILE A 71 19.60 6.76 13.79
CA ILE A 71 18.74 7.40 12.77
C ILE A 71 19.40 8.69 12.21
N GLY A 72 20.25 9.35 12.99
CA GLY A 72 20.96 10.55 12.59
C GLY A 72 20.06 11.79 12.45
N ASP A 73 20.43 12.71 11.56
CA ASP A 73 19.82 14.05 11.47
C ASP A 73 18.31 14.01 11.19
N LYS A 74 17.83 12.97 10.48
CA LYS A 74 16.41 12.84 10.12
C LYS A 74 15.52 12.42 11.29
N ARG A 75 16.06 11.98 12.43
CA ARG A 75 15.27 11.64 13.63
C ARG A 75 14.37 12.78 14.10
N SER A 76 14.83 14.02 13.90
CA SER A 76 14.06 15.24 14.17
C SER A 76 12.67 15.21 13.52
N ARG A 77 12.55 14.64 12.32
CA ARG A 77 11.26 14.51 11.60
C ARG A 77 10.30 13.55 12.29
N LEU A 78 10.82 12.45 12.85
CA LEU A 78 10.01 11.50 13.60
C LEU A 78 9.50 12.13 14.90
N PHE A 79 10.31 12.94 15.56
CA PHE A 79 9.89 13.72 16.74
C PHE A 79 8.87 14.81 16.41
N GLU A 80 9.10 15.60 15.36
CA GLU A 80 8.21 16.66 14.90
C GLU A 80 6.82 16.11 14.58
N THR A 81 6.76 14.99 13.85
CA THR A 81 5.51 14.31 13.49
C THR A 81 4.89 13.56 14.67
N GLY A 82 5.64 13.35 15.76
CA GLY A 82 5.16 12.61 16.93
C GLY A 82 5.10 11.11 16.74
N ILE A 83 5.70 10.60 15.65
CA ILE A 83 5.92 9.16 15.43
C ILE A 83 6.89 8.63 16.49
N LEU A 84 7.98 9.36 16.74
CA LEU A 84 8.87 9.09 17.86
C LEU A 84 8.60 10.11 18.97
N ARG A 85 8.53 9.65 20.22
CA ARG A 85 8.23 10.49 21.38
C ARG A 85 9.19 10.19 22.51
N GLU A 86 9.67 11.24 23.19
CA GLU A 86 10.30 11.10 24.49
C GLU A 86 9.23 10.87 25.57
N THR A 87 9.51 9.95 26.47
CA THR A 87 8.68 9.55 27.60
C THR A 87 9.52 9.57 28.87
N GLU A 88 8.89 9.37 30.04
CA GLU A 88 9.63 9.24 31.30
C GLU A 88 10.60 8.05 31.32
N ASN A 89 10.38 7.05 30.44
CA ASN A 89 11.14 5.80 30.39
C ASN A 89 12.01 5.65 29.13
N GLY A 90 12.35 6.76 28.45
CA GLY A 90 13.10 6.72 27.18
C GLY A 90 12.19 7.06 26.00
N TYR A 91 12.27 6.32 24.90
CA TYR A 91 11.51 6.62 23.69
C TYR A 91 10.35 5.64 23.46
N ALA A 92 9.32 6.11 22.78
CA ALA A 92 8.21 5.29 22.31
C ALA A 92 7.83 5.68 20.87
N VAL A 93 7.36 4.69 20.11
CA VAL A 93 6.76 4.92 18.80
C VAL A 93 5.24 5.03 18.93
N GLU A 94 4.65 6.03 18.28
CA GLU A 94 3.21 6.13 18.08
C GLU A 94 2.80 5.30 16.87
N LEU A 95 2.03 4.23 17.10
CA LEU A 95 1.52 3.34 16.05
C LEU A 95 0.18 3.83 15.49
N ASP A 96 -0.58 4.63 16.26
CA ASP A 96 -1.82 5.22 15.76
C ASP A 96 -1.51 6.39 14.82
N ARG A 97 -1.80 6.20 13.54
CA ARG A 97 -1.53 7.18 12.50
C ARG A 97 -2.39 8.43 12.59
N ASP A 98 -3.58 8.32 13.19
CA ASP A 98 -4.45 9.48 13.39
C ASP A 98 -3.88 10.44 14.44
N GLU A 99 -2.96 9.95 15.28
CA GLU A 99 -2.22 10.74 16.27
C GLU A 99 -0.95 11.41 15.69
N TRP A 100 -0.62 11.16 14.41
CA TRP A 100 0.56 11.73 13.78
C TRP A 100 0.31 13.15 13.28
N ARG A 101 1.27 14.03 13.54
CA ARG A 101 1.26 15.44 13.12
C ARG A 101 1.91 15.61 11.75
N THR A 102 1.35 14.95 10.74
CA THR A 102 1.90 14.93 9.36
C THR A 102 1.96 16.32 8.70
N GLN A 103 1.19 17.29 9.17
CA GLN A 103 1.22 18.68 8.77
C GLN A 103 2.52 19.43 9.14
N GLU A 104 3.31 18.89 10.08
CA GLU A 104 4.58 19.48 10.52
C GLU A 104 5.71 19.22 9.51
N VAL A 105 5.48 18.35 8.52
CA VAL A 105 6.41 18.09 7.40
C VAL A 105 5.79 18.52 6.07
N HIS A 106 6.65 18.87 5.09
CA HIS A 106 6.16 19.31 3.77
C HIS A 106 5.48 18.21 2.95
N ASN A 107 5.81 16.94 3.18
CA ASN A 107 5.21 15.77 2.53
C ASN A 107 5.58 14.49 3.29
N SER A 108 4.80 13.42 3.09
CA SER A 108 5.01 12.11 3.70
C SER A 108 6.36 11.47 3.35
N GLY A 109 6.95 11.79 2.19
CA GLY A 109 8.27 11.27 1.81
C GLY A 109 9.40 11.67 2.76
N GLN A 110 9.24 12.74 3.55
CA GLN A 110 10.19 13.07 4.62
C GLN A 110 10.07 12.15 5.83
N ILE A 111 8.86 11.67 6.13
CA ILE A 111 8.64 10.63 7.14
C ILE A 111 9.27 9.33 6.64
N ASP A 112 8.97 8.96 5.39
CA ASP A 112 9.46 7.72 4.78
C ASP A 112 10.98 7.69 4.74
N GLY A 113 11.61 8.80 4.35
CA GLY A 113 13.05 8.91 4.34
C GLY A 113 13.70 8.92 5.73
N ALA A 114 12.97 9.28 6.79
CA ALA A 114 13.47 9.20 8.17
C ALA A 114 13.32 7.78 8.75
N LEU A 115 12.21 7.11 8.43
CA LEU A 115 12.02 5.69 8.76
C LEU A 115 13.00 4.79 8.00
N ALA A 116 13.28 5.08 6.72
CA ALA A 116 14.28 4.37 5.96
C ALA A 116 15.68 4.52 6.57
N ASP A 117 16.07 5.71 7.05
CA ASP A 117 17.34 5.88 7.76
C ASP A 117 17.36 5.05 9.06
N ALA A 118 16.25 4.99 9.80
CA ALA A 118 16.15 4.15 10.98
C ALA A 118 16.38 2.67 10.65
N MET A 119 15.78 2.16 9.57
CA MET A 119 15.97 0.78 9.12
C MET A 119 17.38 0.52 8.58
N TYR A 120 17.97 1.50 7.89
CA TYR A 120 19.28 1.36 7.27
C TYR A 120 20.42 1.29 8.30
N PHE A 121 20.32 2.06 9.40
CA PHE A 121 21.38 2.15 10.40
C PHE A 121 21.22 1.20 11.59
N ASN A 122 20.07 0.54 11.73
CA ASN A 122 19.80 -0.39 12.82
C ASN A 122 19.63 -1.82 12.32
N GLU A 123 19.84 -2.78 13.23
CA GLU A 123 19.69 -4.21 12.95
C GLU A 123 18.50 -4.81 13.70
N VAL A 124 17.87 -5.80 13.08
CA VAL A 124 16.89 -6.69 13.71
C VAL A 124 17.64 -7.88 14.28
N THR A 125 17.61 -8.02 15.61
CA THR A 125 18.41 -9.01 16.35
C THR A 125 17.57 -10.04 17.12
N TRP A 126 16.24 -9.90 17.11
CA TRP A 126 15.33 -10.73 17.91
C TRP A 126 14.71 -11.92 17.16
N CYS A 127 14.76 -11.94 15.83
CA CYS A 127 14.24 -13.04 15.01
C CYS A 127 15.28 -14.09 14.60
N GLY A 128 16.45 -14.10 15.24
CA GLY A 128 17.50 -15.10 14.99
C GLY A 128 18.86 -14.46 14.72
N GLU A 129 19.46 -14.80 13.58
CA GLU A 129 20.71 -14.18 13.14
C GLU A 129 20.46 -12.69 12.84
N PRO A 130 21.32 -11.76 13.29
CA PRO A 130 21.16 -10.35 13.00
C PRO A 130 21.06 -10.06 11.51
N VAL A 131 20.08 -9.24 11.13
CA VAL A 131 19.87 -8.73 9.77
C VAL A 131 19.68 -7.22 9.80
N GLY A 132 20.02 -6.52 8.73
CA GLY A 132 19.76 -5.08 8.64
C GLY A 132 18.25 -4.80 8.68
N GLY A 133 17.83 -3.70 9.30
CA GLY A 133 16.41 -3.33 9.37
C GLY A 133 15.79 -3.14 8.00
N GLU A 134 16.53 -2.56 7.05
CA GLU A 134 16.04 -2.39 5.68
C GLU A 134 15.87 -3.74 4.98
N GLU A 135 16.84 -4.66 5.14
CA GLU A 135 16.74 -6.02 4.61
C GLU A 135 15.55 -6.79 5.21
N PHE A 136 15.29 -6.61 6.51
CA PHE A 136 14.15 -7.23 7.19
C PHE A 136 12.80 -6.73 6.65
N VAL A 137 12.68 -5.43 6.41
CA VAL A 137 11.46 -4.82 5.84
C VAL A 137 11.30 -5.14 4.36
N ASP A 138 12.39 -5.12 3.59
CA ASP A 138 12.38 -5.50 2.16
C ASP A 138 11.92 -6.95 1.99
N ALA A 139 12.39 -7.87 2.84
CA ALA A 139 11.93 -9.26 2.82
C ALA A 139 10.41 -9.39 3.04
N TYR A 140 9.85 -8.62 3.99
CA TYR A 140 8.40 -8.57 4.20
C TYR A 140 7.67 -8.03 2.96
N MET A 141 8.16 -6.92 2.40
CA MET A 141 7.54 -6.30 1.23
C MET A 141 7.60 -7.23 0.02
N ASP A 142 8.72 -7.93 -0.20
CA ASP A 142 8.88 -8.89 -1.30
C ASP A 142 7.91 -10.08 -1.19
N GLU A 143 7.60 -10.53 0.03
CA GLU A 143 6.73 -11.68 0.26
C GLU A 143 5.24 -11.31 0.28
N HIS A 144 4.88 -10.17 0.89
CA HIS A 144 3.47 -9.86 1.19
C HIS A 144 2.86 -8.73 0.34
N TRP A 145 3.65 -7.93 -0.36
CA TRP A 145 3.10 -6.89 -1.25
C TRP A 145 2.20 -7.52 -2.33
N GLU A 146 1.02 -6.93 -2.55
CA GLU A 146 -0.03 -7.43 -3.46
C GLU A 146 -0.64 -8.81 -3.10
N THR A 147 -0.33 -9.37 -1.93
CA THR A 147 -0.94 -10.64 -1.46
C THR A 147 -2.16 -10.46 -0.56
N LEU A 148 -2.36 -9.25 -0.01
CA LEU A 148 -3.46 -8.88 0.89
C LEU A 148 -4.24 -7.71 0.30
N ASP A 149 -5.52 -7.60 0.66
CA ASP A 149 -6.44 -6.68 0.00
C ASP A 149 -6.72 -5.43 0.84
N THR A 150 -6.59 -5.50 2.16
CA THR A 150 -7.06 -4.44 3.08
C THR A 150 -5.95 -3.90 4.00
N PRO A 151 -6.05 -2.62 4.44
CA PRO A 151 -5.14 -2.06 5.44
C PRO A 151 -5.11 -2.88 6.74
N GLU A 152 -6.25 -3.40 7.19
CA GLU A 152 -6.36 -4.19 8.41
C GLU A 152 -5.60 -5.52 8.31
N GLU A 153 -5.68 -6.21 7.17
CA GLU A 153 -4.91 -7.44 6.92
C GLU A 153 -3.41 -7.15 6.91
N TYR A 154 -2.98 -6.07 6.24
CA TYR A 154 -1.57 -5.67 6.25
C TYR A 154 -1.08 -5.29 7.65
N ALA A 155 -1.88 -4.58 8.45
CA ALA A 155 -1.50 -4.25 9.83
C ALA A 155 -1.36 -5.50 10.71
N ALA A 156 -2.26 -6.47 10.58
CA ALA A 156 -2.17 -7.74 11.28
C ALA A 156 -0.94 -8.56 10.84
N SER A 157 -0.70 -8.61 9.53
CA SER A 157 0.45 -9.27 8.90
C SER A 157 1.78 -8.69 9.37
N VAL A 158 1.95 -7.36 9.33
CA VAL A 158 3.16 -6.68 9.85
C VAL A 158 3.38 -6.99 11.34
N ALA A 159 2.31 -6.93 12.15
CA ALA A 159 2.42 -7.16 13.58
C ALA A 159 2.90 -8.59 13.90
N ASP A 160 2.39 -9.60 13.17
CA ASP A 160 2.86 -10.98 13.29
C ASP A 160 4.32 -11.14 12.82
N TYR A 161 4.64 -10.60 11.65
CA TYR A 161 5.99 -10.71 11.07
C TYR A 161 7.08 -10.09 11.95
N VAL A 162 6.83 -8.89 12.51
CA VAL A 162 7.78 -8.22 13.42
C VAL A 162 7.97 -9.00 14.72
N ASP A 163 6.99 -9.79 15.14
CA ASP A 163 7.07 -10.74 16.26
C ASP A 163 7.63 -12.12 15.82
N CYS A 164 8.32 -12.17 14.68
CA CYS A 164 8.98 -13.33 14.08
C CYS A 164 8.01 -14.44 13.63
N GLY A 165 6.75 -14.08 13.38
CA GLY A 165 5.80 -14.90 12.64
C GLY A 165 6.08 -14.89 11.13
N ASP A 166 5.19 -15.52 10.38
CA ASP A 166 5.30 -15.60 8.92
C ASP A 166 4.50 -14.51 8.20
N GLY A 167 3.85 -13.60 8.96
CA GLY A 167 3.07 -12.51 8.39
C GLY A 167 1.73 -12.96 7.82
N THR A 168 1.25 -14.17 8.10
CA THR A 168 -0.08 -14.63 7.67
C THR A 168 -1.15 -14.20 8.69
N PRO A 169 -2.16 -13.39 8.29
CA PRO A 169 -3.22 -12.91 9.19
C PRO A 169 -4.25 -13.99 9.60
#